data_AF-A0A7Y7BF27-F1
#
_entry.id   AF-A0A7Y7BF27-F1
#
_cell.length_a   1.000
_cell.length_b   1.000
_cell.length_c   1.000
_cell.angle_alpha   90.00
_cell.angle_beta   90.00
_cell.angle_gamma   90.00
#
_symmetry.space_group_name_H-M   'P 1'
#
loop_
_entity.id
_entity.type
_entity.pdbx_description
1 polymer ?
#
loop_
_entity_poly.entity_id
_entity_poly.type
_entity_poly.pdbx_seq_one_letter_code
_entity_poly.pdbx_strand_id
1 'polypeptide(L)'
;MSFRSFIRLSVFASLILLSGKGLFSQTEGFKTITHAEFFSMLESSTDTVFRLDNTIVRFDASTDSRWRFTSEPGGQNRNFTNTDTLVIDKTLMLSNVHFDHSDRRLSRAFHHIRFNKDVFMINTASVIFIGCYFKERLVIVSTESMATAVNLIDRGSRMVSVSTSILDSKLRKGVSIDMGSTEEKTRSQVRLENSQIWSSTQGRGSRLNAIALASLSVRNNHFIGEGRVTVISEQIDEVNISDNDFGQKISEIRVLGTEDLNTSILEDNIFGNHVLLDLDQLTTSSTYQWAQWSDWFLSFQGFNEYFATLPDSLRGNGPFDLRSNEKAIERYKTEGLVQDAKSYKQEVKLRGKLLDLYKAQHDLEDVNTVYIELKDLETDRLAYLYSLTPSFTTFFKWKVNQFLKSFSDYGTEPSKAIVFSVNVVFLFAFIYLFFPNSWDEQGKHRILNRFNFYQKYLRSSAGAHEIYLENRNIELTDYETFKKNIEEGELELPKFFVKWSKPVYYFAMFGTKLSSIFLKKTDFLSGKWNELSPSQKRWKNVQIGVFLIIGVLWDVAIRVLNALMLSINAFTTLGFGEIPIKGLPRYLAIIQGFIGWFMLTIFSVSLISQLLN
;
A
#
# COMPACT_ATOMS: atom_id res chain seq x y z
N MET A 1 -12.53 37.69 24.84
CA MET A 1 -13.58 38.17 23.91
C MET A 1 -12.95 39.29 23.08
N SER A 2 -12.51 38.99 21.85
CA SER A 2 -11.60 39.86 21.10
C SER A 2 -12.27 40.47 19.87
N PHE A 3 -11.73 41.60 19.40
CA PHE A 3 -12.15 42.41 18.26
C PHE A 3 -12.40 41.59 16.96
N ARG A 4 -11.89 40.35 16.86
CA ARG A 4 -12.17 39.39 15.78
C ARG A 4 -13.59 38.80 15.81
N SER A 5 -14.25 38.75 16.98
CA SER A 5 -15.66 38.37 17.09
C SER A 5 -16.60 39.44 16.52
N PHE A 6 -16.19 40.71 16.51
CA PHE A 6 -16.98 41.83 16.00
C PHE A 6 -16.96 41.91 14.46
N ILE A 7 -15.85 41.49 13.82
CA ILE A 7 -15.68 41.51 12.35
C ILE A 7 -16.37 40.30 11.67
N ARG A 8 -16.40 39.13 12.33
CA ARG A 8 -17.20 37.99 11.86
C ARG A 8 -18.71 38.26 11.96
N LEU A 9 -19.14 39.03 12.97
CA LEU A 9 -20.52 39.46 13.09
C LEU A 9 -20.91 40.48 12.02
N SER A 10 -19.99 41.31 11.52
CA SER A 10 -20.31 42.38 10.55
C SER A 10 -20.36 41.92 9.09
N VAL A 11 -19.61 40.88 8.68
CA VAL A 11 -19.77 40.27 7.34
C VAL A 11 -21.01 39.36 7.28
N PHE A 12 -21.35 38.68 8.39
CA PHE A 12 -22.59 37.92 8.52
C PHE A 12 -23.80 38.87 8.64
N ALA A 13 -23.68 40.00 9.36
CA ALA A 13 -24.70 41.03 9.41
C ALA A 13 -24.87 41.78 8.08
N SER A 14 -23.84 41.93 7.25
CA SER A 14 -23.97 42.61 5.94
C SER A 14 -24.68 41.75 4.89
N LEU A 15 -24.61 40.42 4.98
CA LEU A 15 -25.44 39.51 4.19
C LEU A 15 -26.85 39.35 4.78
N ILE A 16 -27.00 39.46 6.11
CA ILE A 16 -28.32 39.46 6.77
C ILE A 16 -29.08 40.79 6.60
N LEU A 17 -28.38 41.91 6.46
CA LEU A 17 -28.98 43.24 6.24
C LEU A 17 -29.48 43.43 4.79
N LEU A 18 -29.08 42.56 3.85
CA LEU A 18 -29.72 42.44 2.53
C LEU A 18 -30.88 41.42 2.50
N SER A 19 -31.09 40.67 3.59
CA SER A 19 -32.28 39.82 3.81
C SER A 19 -33.28 40.39 4.83
N GLY A 20 -33.05 41.62 5.30
CA GLY A 20 -33.83 42.29 6.36
C GLY A 20 -35.22 42.81 5.98
N LYS A 21 -35.88 42.23 4.96
CA LYS A 21 -37.32 42.46 4.70
C LYS A 21 -38.17 41.18 4.73
N GLY A 22 -37.64 40.06 5.20
CA GLY A 22 -38.38 38.79 5.33
C GLY A 22 -38.98 38.51 6.71
N LEU A 23 -38.80 39.39 7.71
CA LEU A 23 -39.32 39.19 9.07
C LEU A 23 -40.73 39.79 9.24
N PHE A 24 -41.63 39.39 8.35
CA PHE A 24 -43.06 39.28 8.62
C PHE A 24 -43.53 38.13 7.72
N SER A 25 -43.62 36.94 8.30
CA SER A 25 -44.28 35.77 7.71
C SER A 25 -45.76 36.12 7.51
N GLN A 26 -46.07 36.72 6.37
CA GLN A 26 -47.29 36.38 5.66
C GLN A 26 -46.99 35.08 4.91
N THR A 27 -47.83 34.07 5.09
CA THR A 27 -47.85 32.84 4.30
C THR A 27 -48.13 33.20 2.83
N GLU A 28 -47.11 33.62 2.08
CA GLU A 28 -47.16 33.57 0.62
C GLU A 28 -47.10 32.09 0.21
N GLY A 29 -48.21 31.56 -0.27
CA GLY A 29 -48.31 30.18 -0.73
C GLY A 29 -47.39 29.91 -1.92
N PHE A 30 -46.82 28.71 -1.99
CA PHE A 30 -46.03 28.28 -3.14
C PHE A 30 -46.88 28.32 -4.41
N LYS A 31 -46.36 28.97 -5.46
CA LYS A 31 -46.96 28.87 -6.80
C LYS A 31 -46.63 27.51 -7.39
N THR A 32 -47.59 26.87 -8.05
CA THR A 32 -47.32 25.65 -8.84
C THR A 32 -47.31 25.99 -10.32
N ILE A 33 -46.28 25.56 -11.04
CA ILE A 33 -46.15 25.68 -12.51
C ILE A 33 -45.63 24.37 -13.12
N THR A 34 -45.77 24.19 -14.43
CA THR A 34 -45.20 23.08 -15.20
C THR A 34 -43.74 23.34 -15.61
N HIS A 35 -43.03 22.32 -16.13
CA HIS A 35 -41.68 22.55 -16.64
C HIS A 35 -41.71 23.43 -17.89
N ALA A 36 -42.68 23.23 -18.78
CA ALA A 36 -42.88 24.06 -19.97
C ALA A 36 -43.13 25.52 -19.61
N GLU A 37 -43.95 25.80 -18.61
CA GLU A 37 -44.18 27.17 -18.11
C GLU A 37 -42.90 27.77 -17.51
N PHE A 38 -42.14 27.00 -16.73
CA PHE A 38 -40.86 27.46 -16.17
C PHE A 38 -39.89 27.92 -17.28
N PHE A 39 -39.70 27.11 -18.33
CA PHE A 39 -38.82 27.48 -19.44
C PHE A 39 -39.40 28.59 -20.32
N SER A 40 -40.73 28.63 -20.52
CA SER A 40 -41.38 29.73 -21.22
C SER A 40 -41.17 31.07 -20.49
N MET A 41 -41.29 31.09 -19.16
CA MET A 41 -40.97 32.27 -18.35
C MET A 41 -39.49 32.67 -18.51
N LEU A 42 -38.58 31.71 -18.48
CA LEU A 42 -37.15 31.94 -18.65
C LEU A 42 -36.80 32.53 -20.03
N GLU A 43 -37.42 32.03 -21.09
CA GLU A 43 -37.26 32.51 -22.47
C GLU A 43 -37.88 33.89 -22.68
N SER A 44 -39.08 34.13 -22.13
CA SER A 44 -39.81 35.40 -22.28
C SER A 44 -39.20 36.56 -21.49
N SER A 45 -38.42 36.25 -20.44
CA SER A 45 -37.75 37.27 -19.65
C SER A 45 -36.83 38.09 -20.57
N THR A 46 -36.73 39.40 -20.37
CA THR A 46 -35.73 40.25 -21.06
C THR A 46 -34.47 40.46 -20.24
N ASP A 47 -34.52 40.13 -18.95
CA ASP A 47 -33.42 40.40 -18.01
C ASP A 47 -32.23 39.47 -18.21
N THR A 48 -31.04 39.97 -17.88
CA THR A 48 -29.81 39.16 -17.91
C THR A 48 -29.73 38.15 -16.76
N VAL A 49 -30.56 38.33 -15.73
CA VAL A 49 -30.72 37.45 -14.57
C VAL A 49 -32.18 37.03 -14.49
N PHE A 50 -32.44 35.73 -14.61
CA PHE A 50 -33.75 35.15 -14.37
C PHE A 50 -33.87 34.77 -12.89
N ARG A 51 -34.91 35.30 -12.22
CA ARG A 51 -35.20 35.05 -10.80
C ARG A 51 -36.54 34.34 -10.67
N LEU A 52 -36.57 33.31 -9.84
CA LEU A 52 -37.81 32.65 -9.45
C LEU A 52 -37.73 32.23 -7.98
N ASP A 53 -38.77 32.56 -7.24
CA ASP A 53 -38.85 32.35 -5.81
C ASP A 53 -40.12 31.54 -5.45
N ASN A 54 -40.08 30.76 -4.37
CA ASN A 54 -41.24 30.12 -3.72
C ASN A 54 -42.18 29.37 -4.70
N THR A 55 -41.61 28.47 -5.52
CA THR A 55 -42.34 27.82 -6.62
C THR A 55 -42.14 26.31 -6.63
N ILE A 56 -43.21 25.55 -6.86
CA ILE A 56 -43.17 24.11 -7.13
C ILE A 56 -43.33 23.89 -8.63
N VAL A 57 -42.29 23.34 -9.26
CA VAL A 57 -42.30 22.97 -10.68
C VAL A 57 -42.72 21.51 -10.80
N ARG A 58 -43.93 21.26 -11.29
CA ARG A 58 -44.50 19.92 -11.47
C ARG A 58 -44.36 19.45 -12.91
N PHE A 59 -44.26 18.14 -13.06
CA PHE A 59 -44.26 17.53 -14.37
C PHE A 59 -45.69 17.27 -14.84
N ASP A 60 -46.04 17.78 -16.02
CA ASP A 60 -47.28 17.50 -16.72
C ASP A 60 -46.98 16.79 -18.05
N ALA A 61 -47.43 15.54 -18.18
CA ALA A 61 -47.14 14.72 -19.35
C ALA A 61 -47.69 15.31 -20.67
N SER A 62 -48.68 16.21 -20.61
CA SER A 62 -49.27 16.84 -21.80
C SER A 62 -48.41 17.98 -22.36
N THR A 63 -47.67 18.70 -21.51
CA THR A 63 -46.86 19.86 -21.89
C THR A 63 -45.35 19.61 -21.79
N ASP A 64 -44.92 18.67 -20.95
CA ASP A 64 -43.52 18.49 -20.54
C ASP A 64 -42.80 17.33 -21.24
N SER A 65 -43.33 16.88 -22.40
CA SER A 65 -42.79 15.74 -23.15
C SER A 65 -41.29 15.84 -23.46
N ARG A 66 -40.76 17.07 -23.59
CA ARG A 66 -39.33 17.38 -23.80
C ARG A 66 -38.44 16.82 -22.70
N TRP A 67 -38.90 16.77 -21.45
CA TRP A 67 -38.06 16.50 -20.28
C TRP A 67 -38.05 15.01 -19.89
N ARG A 68 -38.71 14.17 -20.69
CA ARG A 68 -38.89 12.75 -20.41
C ARG A 68 -37.74 11.94 -21.02
N PHE A 69 -37.35 10.88 -20.30
CA PHE A 69 -36.48 9.85 -20.84
C PHE A 69 -36.98 8.46 -20.44
N THR A 70 -36.43 7.42 -21.05
CA THR A 70 -36.62 6.02 -20.65
C THR A 70 -35.28 5.36 -20.47
N SER A 71 -35.15 4.51 -19.46
CA SER A 71 -33.97 3.68 -19.22
C SER A 71 -34.41 2.24 -19.02
N GLU A 72 -33.67 1.28 -19.58
CA GLU A 72 -33.90 -0.13 -19.28
C GLU A 72 -33.58 -0.41 -17.80
N PRO A 73 -34.30 -1.32 -17.13
CA PRO A 73 -33.95 -1.75 -15.78
C PRO A 73 -32.50 -2.26 -15.74
N GLY A 74 -31.63 -1.58 -14.98
CA GLY A 74 -30.19 -1.92 -14.89
C GLY A 74 -29.33 -1.44 -16.07
N GLY A 75 -29.91 -0.77 -17.07
CA GLY A 75 -29.18 -0.24 -18.23
C GLY A 75 -28.62 1.16 -17.99
N GLN A 76 -27.38 1.40 -18.45
CA GLN A 76 -26.76 2.73 -18.47
C GLN A 76 -27.29 3.62 -19.62
N ASN A 77 -27.93 3.00 -20.63
CA ASN A 77 -28.45 3.70 -21.80
C ASN A 77 -29.79 4.37 -21.49
N ARG A 78 -29.82 5.70 -21.67
CA ARG A 78 -31.04 6.50 -21.58
C ARG A 78 -31.48 6.93 -22.97
N ASN A 79 -32.72 6.61 -23.32
CA ASN A 79 -33.36 7.08 -24.54
C ASN A 79 -34.18 8.34 -24.20
N PHE A 80 -33.77 9.47 -24.74
CA PHE A 80 -34.44 10.76 -24.53
C PHE A 80 -35.49 11.01 -25.61
N THR A 81 -36.60 11.63 -25.23
CA THR A 81 -37.64 12.03 -26.20
C THR A 81 -37.18 13.18 -27.11
N ASN A 82 -36.21 13.98 -26.66
CA ASN A 82 -35.59 15.07 -27.41
C ASN A 82 -34.10 15.18 -27.04
N THR A 83 -33.24 15.41 -28.04
CA THR A 83 -31.78 15.58 -27.86
C THR A 83 -31.27 16.95 -28.31
N ASP A 84 -32.17 17.85 -28.73
CA ASP A 84 -31.84 19.21 -29.12
C ASP A 84 -31.26 19.97 -27.93
N THR A 85 -30.16 20.70 -28.16
CA THR A 85 -29.54 21.47 -27.09
C THR A 85 -30.31 22.76 -26.82
N LEU A 86 -30.87 22.91 -25.62
CA LEU A 86 -31.41 24.18 -25.17
C LEU A 86 -30.27 25.08 -24.67
N VAL A 87 -30.20 26.32 -25.13
CA VAL A 87 -29.16 27.27 -24.70
C VAL A 87 -29.77 28.33 -23.79
N ILE A 88 -29.18 28.48 -22.61
CA ILE A 88 -29.59 29.48 -21.61
C ILE A 88 -28.45 30.47 -21.41
N ASP A 89 -28.67 31.69 -21.91
CA ASP A 89 -27.69 32.79 -21.92
C ASP A 89 -27.84 33.78 -20.77
N LYS A 90 -28.54 33.37 -19.70
CA LYS A 90 -28.88 34.21 -18.54
C LYS A 90 -28.43 33.57 -17.25
N THR A 91 -28.09 34.40 -16.27
CA THR A 91 -27.82 33.91 -14.91
C THR A 91 -29.13 33.40 -14.32
N LEU A 92 -29.13 32.17 -13.81
CA LEU A 92 -30.29 31.54 -13.19
C LEU A 92 -30.18 31.68 -11.68
N MET A 93 -31.16 32.32 -11.04
CA MET A 93 -31.24 32.45 -9.58
C MET A 93 -32.58 31.89 -9.09
N LEU A 94 -32.55 30.67 -8.56
CA LEU A 94 -33.71 30.01 -7.97
C LEU A 94 -33.58 30.02 -6.46
N SER A 95 -34.59 30.54 -5.76
CA SER A 95 -34.65 30.52 -4.31
C SER A 95 -35.93 29.81 -3.86
N ASN A 96 -35.81 28.76 -3.06
CA ASN A 96 -36.98 28.02 -2.57
C ASN A 96 -37.88 27.50 -3.72
N VAL A 97 -37.23 26.99 -4.79
CA VAL A 97 -37.90 26.38 -5.95
C VAL A 97 -37.71 24.87 -5.87
N HIS A 98 -38.78 24.09 -5.93
CA HIS A 98 -38.72 22.64 -5.81
C HIS A 98 -39.27 21.96 -7.04
N PHE A 99 -38.57 20.94 -7.53
CA PHE A 99 -39.02 20.19 -8.70
C PHE A 99 -39.70 18.89 -8.26
N ASP A 100 -40.94 18.66 -8.66
CA ASP A 100 -41.65 17.43 -8.29
C ASP A 100 -41.15 16.27 -9.17
N HIS A 101 -40.08 15.61 -8.69
CA HIS A 101 -39.55 14.34 -9.21
C HIS A 101 -40.06 13.10 -8.43
N SER A 102 -41.11 13.24 -7.62
CA SER A 102 -41.55 12.19 -6.69
C SER A 102 -42.13 10.92 -7.34
N ASP A 103 -42.88 11.05 -8.45
CA ASP A 103 -43.43 9.88 -9.15
C ASP A 103 -42.31 9.05 -9.83
N ARG A 104 -41.92 7.94 -9.19
CA ARG A 104 -40.90 7.00 -9.67
C ARG A 104 -41.27 6.29 -10.99
N ARG A 105 -42.53 6.35 -11.44
CA ARG A 105 -42.97 5.74 -12.70
C ARG A 105 -42.62 6.61 -13.91
N LEU A 106 -42.25 7.87 -13.69
CA LEU A 106 -41.98 8.85 -14.74
C LEU A 106 -40.54 9.34 -14.68
N SER A 107 -39.69 8.82 -15.57
CA SER A 107 -38.32 9.29 -15.72
C SER A 107 -38.28 10.66 -16.39
N ARG A 108 -37.79 11.67 -15.65
CA ARG A 108 -37.73 13.06 -16.07
C ARG A 108 -36.49 13.76 -15.52
N ALA A 109 -35.92 14.68 -16.31
CA ALA A 109 -34.72 15.42 -15.94
C ALA A 109 -34.55 16.67 -16.82
N PHE A 110 -33.77 17.63 -16.33
CA PHE A 110 -33.18 18.65 -17.18
C PHE A 110 -32.04 18.04 -17.98
N HIS A 111 -32.27 17.83 -19.28
CA HIS A 111 -31.27 17.22 -20.13
C HIS A 111 -30.95 18.03 -21.38
N HIS A 112 -29.72 17.86 -21.86
CA HIS A 112 -29.21 18.54 -23.06
C HIS A 112 -29.37 20.07 -22.97
N ILE A 113 -29.05 20.65 -21.81
CA ILE A 113 -29.09 22.11 -21.60
C ILE A 113 -27.66 22.65 -21.53
N ARG A 114 -27.40 23.75 -22.23
CA ARG A 114 -26.18 24.55 -22.15
C ARG A 114 -26.45 25.84 -21.38
N PHE A 115 -25.93 25.91 -20.16
CA PHE A 115 -25.94 27.11 -19.34
C PHE A 115 -24.66 27.92 -19.60
N ASN A 116 -24.80 29.08 -20.24
CA ASN A 116 -23.68 29.95 -20.57
C ASN A 116 -23.32 30.94 -19.44
N LYS A 117 -24.16 31.03 -18.41
CA LYS A 117 -23.99 31.89 -17.22
C LYS A 117 -24.16 31.08 -15.93
N ASP A 118 -23.87 31.70 -14.79
CA ASP A 118 -23.95 31.06 -13.47
C ASP A 118 -25.37 30.54 -13.18
N VAL A 119 -25.44 29.38 -12.52
CA VAL A 119 -26.68 28.76 -12.04
C VAL A 119 -26.62 28.65 -10.52
N PHE A 120 -27.49 29.39 -9.85
CA PHE A 120 -27.63 29.40 -8.39
C PHE A 120 -28.98 28.82 -8.00
N MET A 121 -28.93 27.79 -7.16
CA MET A 121 -30.09 27.11 -6.60
C MET A 121 -29.97 27.12 -5.09
N ILE A 122 -30.72 28.00 -4.43
CA ILE A 122 -30.73 28.18 -2.99
C ILE A 122 -32.02 27.56 -2.46
N ASN A 123 -31.93 26.73 -1.43
CA ASN A 123 -33.05 26.01 -0.84
C ASN A 123 -33.91 25.29 -1.90
N THR A 124 -33.26 24.67 -2.89
CA THR A 124 -33.89 24.03 -4.04
C THR A 124 -33.78 22.53 -3.93
N ALA A 125 -34.87 21.82 -4.19
CA ALA A 125 -34.92 20.38 -3.98
C ALA A 125 -35.25 19.59 -5.24
N SER A 126 -34.74 18.36 -5.28
CA SER A 126 -35.11 17.33 -6.23
C SER A 126 -34.80 17.68 -7.70
N VAL A 127 -33.61 18.21 -8.00
CA VAL A 127 -33.23 18.60 -9.36
C VAL A 127 -32.29 17.58 -10.02
N ILE A 128 -32.61 17.14 -11.22
CA ILE A 128 -31.82 16.15 -11.96
C ILE A 128 -31.33 16.77 -13.26
N PHE A 129 -30.00 16.85 -13.43
CA PHE A 129 -29.33 17.27 -14.66
C PHE A 129 -28.69 16.07 -15.35
N ILE A 130 -28.92 15.90 -16.66
CA ILE A 130 -28.33 14.82 -17.45
C ILE A 130 -27.80 15.34 -18.78
N GLY A 131 -26.53 15.11 -19.11
CA GLY A 131 -26.00 15.57 -20.40
C GLY A 131 -25.94 17.10 -20.53
N CYS A 132 -25.80 17.82 -19.42
CA CYS A 132 -25.80 19.27 -19.39
C CYS A 132 -24.38 19.85 -19.50
N TYR A 133 -24.29 21.07 -20.02
CA TYR A 133 -23.03 21.82 -20.14
C TYR A 133 -23.11 23.13 -19.35
N PHE A 134 -22.32 23.25 -18.29
CA PHE A 134 -22.21 24.45 -17.48
C PHE A 134 -20.90 25.17 -17.83
N LYS A 135 -21.01 26.30 -18.54
CA LYS A 135 -19.85 27.14 -18.91
C LYS A 135 -19.30 27.91 -17.71
N GLU A 136 -20.20 28.33 -16.83
CA GLU A 136 -19.91 29.07 -15.61
C GLU A 136 -20.26 28.19 -14.39
N ARG A 137 -20.42 28.77 -13.19
CA ARG A 137 -20.54 27.97 -11.96
C ARG A 137 -21.94 27.39 -11.80
N LEU A 138 -21.99 26.17 -11.29
CA LEU A 138 -23.19 25.55 -10.73
C LEU A 138 -23.06 25.52 -9.20
N VAL A 139 -23.99 26.18 -8.52
CA VAL A 139 -24.05 26.26 -7.06
C VAL A 139 -25.42 25.83 -6.59
N ILE A 140 -25.47 24.75 -5.81
CA ILE A 140 -26.67 24.20 -5.18
C ILE A 140 -26.44 24.21 -3.68
N VAL A 141 -27.22 24.99 -2.94
CA VAL A 141 -27.12 25.10 -1.48
C VAL A 141 -28.50 24.87 -0.90
N SER A 142 -28.66 23.89 -0.01
CA SER A 142 -29.95 23.48 0.53
C SER A 142 -29.78 22.83 1.90
N THR A 143 -29.96 23.60 2.96
CA THR A 143 -29.76 23.13 4.35
C THR A 143 -31.06 22.80 5.08
N GLU A 144 -32.14 23.55 4.84
CA GLU A 144 -33.46 23.35 5.49
C GLU A 144 -34.55 22.89 4.51
N SER A 145 -34.27 22.97 3.21
CA SER A 145 -35.30 22.90 2.17
C SER A 145 -35.78 21.50 1.79
N MET A 146 -35.04 20.44 2.15
CA MET A 146 -35.43 19.07 1.80
C MET A 146 -36.66 18.62 2.60
N ALA A 147 -36.72 18.94 3.90
CA ALA A 147 -37.88 18.68 4.75
C ALA A 147 -39.12 19.44 4.27
N THR A 148 -38.97 20.73 3.96
CA THR A 148 -40.06 21.56 3.40
C THR A 148 -40.52 21.04 2.03
N ALA A 149 -39.59 20.68 1.14
CA ALA A 149 -39.92 20.11 -0.17
C ALA A 149 -40.67 18.79 -0.05
N VAL A 150 -40.28 17.91 0.88
CA VAL A 150 -41.03 16.66 1.12
C VAL A 150 -42.44 16.97 1.58
N ASN A 151 -42.66 17.85 2.57
CA ASN A 151 -44.01 18.20 3.00
C ASN A 151 -44.88 18.80 1.88
N LEU A 152 -44.28 19.52 0.93
CA LEU A 152 -44.98 20.15 -0.20
C LEU A 152 -45.22 19.20 -1.38
N ILE A 153 -44.37 18.19 -1.54
CA ILE A 153 -44.41 17.21 -2.64
C ILE A 153 -45.09 15.90 -2.20
N ASP A 154 -45.14 15.61 -0.89
CA ASP A 154 -45.72 14.39 -0.34
C ASP A 154 -47.23 14.34 -0.56
N ARG A 155 -47.64 13.35 -1.35
CA ARG A 155 -49.04 13.09 -1.74
C ARG A 155 -49.71 12.07 -0.81
N GLY A 156 -49.28 11.99 0.46
CA GLY A 156 -49.67 10.89 1.36
C GLY A 156 -49.10 9.55 0.91
N SER A 157 -47.98 9.57 0.17
CA SER A 157 -47.33 8.36 -0.33
C SER A 157 -46.24 7.95 0.65
N ARG A 158 -46.11 6.65 0.94
CA ARG A 158 -45.15 6.17 1.96
C ARG A 158 -43.67 6.45 1.62
N MET A 159 -43.31 6.90 0.41
CA MET A 159 -41.91 7.17 0.03
C MET A 159 -41.79 8.26 -1.06
N VAL A 160 -41.53 9.52 -0.66
CA VAL A 160 -41.00 10.55 -1.58
C VAL A 160 -39.47 10.46 -1.56
N SER A 161 -38.86 10.24 -2.73
CA SER A 161 -37.40 10.27 -2.87
C SER A 161 -37.02 11.59 -3.52
N VAL A 162 -36.28 12.40 -2.78
CA VAL A 162 -35.75 13.68 -3.25
C VAL A 162 -34.32 13.46 -3.70
N SER A 163 -34.03 13.71 -4.98
CA SER A 163 -32.69 13.48 -5.52
C SER A 163 -32.17 14.74 -6.21
N THR A 164 -30.97 15.16 -5.80
CA THR A 164 -30.19 16.12 -6.57
C THR A 164 -29.10 15.37 -7.31
N SER A 165 -29.20 15.35 -8.64
CA SER A 165 -28.32 14.54 -9.48
C SER A 165 -27.70 15.36 -10.60
N ILE A 166 -26.41 15.18 -10.85
CA ILE A 166 -25.68 15.69 -12.01
C ILE A 166 -25.02 14.50 -12.68
N LEU A 167 -25.53 14.13 -13.84
CA LEU A 167 -25.13 12.91 -14.55
C LEU A 167 -24.64 13.28 -15.95
N ASP A 168 -23.58 12.62 -16.43
CA ASP A 168 -23.08 12.71 -17.80
C ASP A 168 -22.84 14.16 -18.27
N SER A 169 -22.43 15.03 -17.35
CA SER A 169 -22.41 16.49 -17.55
C SER A 169 -20.99 17.05 -17.60
N LYS A 170 -20.86 18.26 -18.13
CA LYS A 170 -19.58 18.98 -18.25
C LYS A 170 -19.64 20.29 -17.47
N LEU A 171 -18.78 20.45 -16.46
CA LEU A 171 -18.77 21.60 -15.55
C LEU A 171 -17.44 22.35 -15.66
N ARG A 172 -17.44 23.51 -16.33
CA ARG A 172 -16.20 24.22 -16.70
C ARG A 172 -15.56 25.05 -15.59
N LYS A 173 -16.30 25.38 -14.53
CA LYS A 173 -15.80 26.17 -13.39
C LYS A 173 -16.13 25.51 -12.04
N GLY A 174 -15.88 24.21 -11.95
CA GLY A 174 -16.18 23.40 -10.78
C GLY A 174 -17.67 23.29 -10.48
N VAL A 175 -17.97 22.73 -9.33
CA VAL A 175 -19.33 22.56 -8.81
C VAL A 175 -19.33 22.79 -7.31
N SER A 176 -20.37 23.44 -6.78
CA SER A 176 -20.57 23.57 -5.33
C SER A 176 -21.93 23.01 -4.98
N ILE A 177 -21.95 21.88 -4.26
CA ILE A 177 -23.15 21.25 -3.72
C ILE A 177 -23.00 21.28 -2.21
N ASP A 178 -23.92 21.93 -1.51
CA ASP A 178 -24.02 21.93 -0.07
C ASP A 178 -25.44 21.55 0.31
N MET A 179 -25.64 20.29 0.67
CA MET A 179 -26.95 19.71 0.88
C MET A 179 -27.04 19.06 2.24
N GLY A 180 -28.13 19.35 2.95
CA GLY A 180 -28.42 18.75 4.23
C GLY A 180 -29.92 18.54 4.43
N SER A 181 -30.24 17.65 5.35
CA SER A 181 -31.58 17.55 5.91
C SER A 181 -31.51 17.61 7.44
N THR A 182 -32.57 18.12 8.07
CA THR A 182 -32.75 18.02 9.53
C THR A 182 -33.70 16.89 9.92
N GLU A 183 -34.25 16.16 8.93
CA GLU A 183 -35.27 15.14 9.14
C GLU A 183 -34.85 13.76 8.63
N GLU A 184 -34.72 12.82 9.55
CA GLU A 184 -34.39 11.39 9.33
C GLU A 184 -35.36 10.67 8.37
N LYS A 185 -36.60 11.18 8.24
CA LYS A 185 -37.63 10.60 7.35
C LYS A 185 -37.40 10.88 5.86
N THR A 186 -36.46 11.76 5.51
CA THR A 186 -36.20 12.16 4.12
C THR A 186 -35.05 11.33 3.55
N ARG A 187 -35.37 10.27 2.79
CA ARG A 187 -34.37 9.47 2.05
C ARG A 187 -33.86 10.24 0.83
N SER A 188 -33.15 11.34 1.11
CA SER A 188 -32.58 12.26 0.14
C SER A 188 -31.27 11.71 -0.40
N GLN A 189 -30.97 12.00 -1.66
CA GLN A 189 -29.78 11.48 -2.32
C GLN A 189 -29.08 12.56 -3.14
N VAL A 190 -27.75 12.56 -3.11
CA VAL A 190 -26.91 13.41 -3.96
C VAL A 190 -26.09 12.52 -4.87
N ARG A 191 -26.12 12.80 -6.18
CA ARG A 191 -25.34 12.05 -7.19
C ARG A 191 -24.57 13.01 -8.08
N LEU A 192 -23.27 12.79 -8.19
CA LEU A 192 -22.40 13.38 -9.21
C LEU A 192 -21.71 12.23 -9.94
N GLU A 193 -22.13 11.95 -11.17
CA GLU A 193 -21.67 10.74 -11.87
C GLU A 193 -21.35 10.97 -13.34
N ASN A 194 -20.42 10.18 -13.88
CA ASN A 194 -20.05 10.16 -15.30
C ASN A 194 -19.69 11.55 -15.86
N SER A 195 -19.21 12.46 -15.03
CA SER A 195 -19.11 13.89 -15.37
C SER A 195 -17.65 14.36 -15.49
N GLN A 196 -17.43 15.36 -16.33
CA GLN A 196 -16.14 16.03 -16.47
C GLN A 196 -16.18 17.37 -15.75
N ILE A 197 -15.29 17.56 -14.76
CA ILE A 197 -15.30 18.73 -13.88
C ILE A 197 -13.95 19.44 -13.95
N TRP A 198 -13.91 20.64 -14.54
CA TRP A 198 -12.71 21.47 -14.61
C TRP A 198 -12.58 22.36 -13.38
N SER A 199 -11.34 22.72 -13.04
CA SER A 199 -11.05 23.70 -11.98
C SER A 199 -11.69 25.05 -12.22
N SER A 200 -12.06 25.71 -11.13
CA SER A 200 -12.17 27.16 -11.10
C SER A 200 -10.90 27.75 -10.47
N THR A 201 -10.30 28.75 -11.13
CA THR A 201 -9.24 29.57 -10.52
C THR A 201 -9.77 30.58 -9.51
N GLN A 202 -11.10 30.69 -9.38
CA GLN A 202 -11.80 31.56 -8.45
C GLN A 202 -12.59 30.72 -7.42
N GLY A 203 -12.35 30.93 -6.12
CA GLY A 203 -13.11 30.29 -5.03
C GLY A 203 -12.48 29.01 -4.47
N ARG A 204 -13.30 28.17 -3.81
CA ARG A 204 -12.88 26.99 -3.01
C ARG A 204 -12.71 25.70 -3.82
N GLY A 205 -12.57 25.77 -5.14
CA GLY A 205 -12.56 24.59 -6.02
C GLY A 205 -13.92 23.91 -6.14
N SER A 206 -13.92 22.60 -6.44
CA SER A 206 -15.14 21.78 -6.45
C SER A 206 -15.44 21.29 -5.04
N ARG A 207 -16.67 21.48 -4.57
CA ARG A 207 -17.10 21.12 -3.22
C ARG A 207 -18.41 20.36 -3.25
N LEU A 208 -18.43 19.22 -2.59
CA LEU A 208 -19.62 18.44 -2.31
C LEU A 208 -19.68 18.25 -0.80
N ASN A 209 -20.69 18.85 -0.17
CA ASN A 209 -20.98 18.71 1.25
C ASN A 209 -22.38 18.13 1.38
N ALA A 210 -22.49 17.01 2.09
CA ALA A 210 -23.71 16.25 2.26
C ALA A 210 -23.86 15.88 3.74
N ILE A 211 -25.00 16.23 4.34
CA ILE A 211 -25.26 16.02 5.78
C ILE A 211 -26.63 15.37 5.98
N ALA A 212 -26.73 14.31 6.77
CA ALA A 212 -28.00 13.67 7.12
C ALA A 212 -28.85 13.30 5.89
N LEU A 213 -28.23 12.58 4.94
CA LEU A 213 -28.86 12.12 3.71
C LEU A 213 -28.87 10.58 3.66
N ALA A 214 -29.76 9.98 2.87
CA ALA A 214 -29.73 8.54 2.68
C ALA A 214 -28.53 8.09 1.83
N SER A 215 -28.14 8.85 0.81
CA SER A 215 -26.93 8.51 0.07
C SER A 215 -26.19 9.67 -0.59
N LEU A 216 -24.88 9.51 -0.71
CA LEU A 216 -23.99 10.34 -1.51
C LEU A 216 -23.22 9.45 -2.50
N SER A 217 -23.37 9.73 -3.80
CA SER A 217 -22.64 9.04 -4.87
C SER A 217 -21.79 10.04 -5.65
N VAL A 218 -20.48 9.81 -5.69
CA VAL A 218 -19.51 10.51 -6.51
C VAL A 218 -18.77 9.46 -7.32
N ARG A 219 -19.21 9.21 -8.56
CA ARG A 219 -18.73 8.04 -9.32
C ARG A 219 -18.32 8.32 -10.75
N ASN A 220 -17.27 7.66 -11.22
CA ASN A 220 -16.85 7.70 -12.63
C ASN A 220 -16.69 9.14 -13.16
N ASN A 221 -16.18 10.05 -12.31
CA ASN A 221 -15.95 11.42 -12.70
C ASN A 221 -14.50 11.64 -13.09
N HIS A 222 -14.27 12.57 -14.02
CA HIS A 222 -12.94 13.01 -14.41
C HIS A 222 -12.74 14.48 -14.02
N PHE A 223 -11.88 14.72 -13.03
CA PHE A 223 -11.57 16.03 -12.50
C PHE A 223 -10.31 16.60 -13.18
N ILE A 224 -10.48 17.68 -13.93
CA ILE A 224 -9.45 18.19 -14.85
C ILE A 224 -8.80 19.47 -14.31
N GLY A 225 -7.46 19.54 -14.42
CA GLY A 225 -6.64 20.69 -14.03
C GLY A 225 -6.22 20.69 -12.56
N GLU A 226 -5.39 21.66 -12.16
CA GLU A 226 -4.90 21.82 -10.78
C GLU A 226 -5.95 22.44 -9.85
N GLY A 227 -5.87 22.18 -8.55
CA GLY A 227 -6.79 22.76 -7.57
C GLY A 227 -7.15 21.79 -6.46
N ARG A 228 -8.32 22.02 -5.86
CA ARG A 228 -8.83 21.20 -4.76
C ARG A 228 -10.21 20.66 -5.07
N VAL A 229 -10.45 19.40 -4.68
CA VAL A 229 -11.78 18.81 -4.59
C VAL A 229 -12.04 18.47 -3.13
N THR A 230 -13.20 18.86 -2.62
CA THR A 230 -13.63 18.55 -1.26
C THR A 230 -14.92 17.75 -1.32
N VAL A 231 -14.92 16.55 -0.76
CA VAL A 231 -16.09 15.70 -0.56
C VAL A 231 -16.24 15.47 0.94
N ILE A 232 -17.35 15.94 1.51
CA ILE A 232 -17.68 15.80 2.91
C ILE A 232 -19.05 15.14 3.01
N SER A 233 -19.09 14.00 3.69
CA SER A 233 -20.30 13.31 4.10
C SER A 233 -20.35 13.22 5.62
N GLU A 234 -21.47 13.62 6.20
CA GLU A 234 -21.73 13.52 7.64
C GLU A 234 -23.10 12.89 7.87
N GLN A 235 -23.18 11.83 8.69
CA GLN A 235 -24.43 11.12 8.99
C GLN A 235 -25.17 10.65 7.72
N ILE A 236 -24.47 9.91 6.85
CA ILE A 236 -25.05 9.36 5.62
C ILE A 236 -25.08 7.84 5.68
N ASP A 237 -26.22 7.24 5.32
CA ASP A 237 -26.40 5.78 5.34
C ASP A 237 -25.47 5.10 4.32
N GLU A 238 -25.41 5.61 3.09
CA GLU A 238 -24.61 5.06 2.00
C GLU A 238 -23.72 6.13 1.35
N VAL A 239 -22.41 5.97 1.44
CA VAL A 239 -21.43 6.83 0.78
C VAL A 239 -20.68 6.02 -0.26
N ASN A 240 -20.69 6.46 -1.52
CA ASN A 240 -19.96 5.82 -2.60
C ASN A 240 -19.10 6.84 -3.36
N ILE A 241 -17.79 6.71 -3.24
CA ILE A 241 -16.77 7.49 -3.95
C ILE A 241 -15.89 6.49 -4.70
N SER A 242 -16.27 6.15 -5.93
CA SER A 242 -15.60 5.11 -6.72
C SER A 242 -15.35 5.51 -8.18
N ASP A 243 -14.37 4.87 -8.81
CA ASP A 243 -14.08 5.02 -10.24
C ASP A 243 -13.71 6.46 -10.66
N ASN A 244 -13.34 7.35 -9.73
CA ASN A 244 -13.05 8.74 -10.09
C ASN A 244 -11.57 8.94 -10.43
N ASP A 245 -11.30 9.75 -11.45
CA ASP A 245 -9.97 10.29 -11.71
C ASP A 245 -9.90 11.72 -11.18
N PHE A 246 -9.23 11.89 -10.04
CA PHE A 246 -9.03 13.19 -9.40
C PHE A 246 -7.91 14.02 -10.06
N GLY A 247 -7.13 13.43 -10.98
CA GLY A 247 -6.02 14.08 -11.66
C GLY A 247 -5.00 14.64 -10.68
N GLN A 248 -4.50 15.85 -10.97
CA GLN A 248 -3.46 16.54 -10.18
C GLN A 248 -4.03 17.37 -9.01
N LYS A 249 -5.29 17.14 -8.61
CA LYS A 249 -5.94 17.93 -7.56
C LYS A 249 -5.64 17.37 -6.18
N ILE A 250 -5.50 18.27 -5.21
CA ILE A 250 -5.56 17.92 -3.79
C ILE A 250 -6.98 17.47 -3.47
N SER A 251 -7.13 16.25 -2.98
CA SER A 251 -8.43 15.67 -2.65
C SER A 251 -8.63 15.70 -1.14
N GLU A 252 -9.66 16.37 -0.66
CA GLU A 252 -10.11 16.32 0.73
C GLU A 252 -11.36 15.44 0.79
N ILE A 253 -11.27 14.29 1.45
CA ILE A 253 -12.37 13.35 1.58
C ILE A 253 -12.64 13.12 3.07
N ARG A 254 -13.87 13.40 3.50
CA ARG A 254 -14.28 13.29 4.90
C ARG A 254 -15.57 12.47 4.98
N VAL A 255 -15.51 11.35 5.68
CA VAL A 255 -16.65 10.46 5.93
C VAL A 255 -16.87 10.35 7.44
N LEU A 256 -17.92 11.02 7.92
CA LEU A 256 -18.13 11.32 9.33
C LEU A 256 -19.52 10.88 9.81
N GLY A 257 -19.67 10.64 11.10
CA GLY A 257 -20.97 10.28 11.68
C GLY A 257 -21.53 8.97 11.11
N THR A 258 -20.65 8.06 10.69
CA THR A 258 -21.01 6.71 10.25
C THR A 258 -21.51 5.91 11.44
N GLU A 259 -22.66 5.25 11.31
CA GLU A 259 -23.19 4.30 12.29
C GLU A 259 -22.98 2.84 11.81
N ASP A 260 -23.20 1.85 12.68
CA ASP A 260 -22.90 0.43 12.40
C ASP A 260 -23.56 -0.14 11.12
N LEU A 261 -24.73 0.39 10.73
CA LEU A 261 -25.46 -0.04 9.53
C LEU A 261 -25.05 0.71 8.26
N ASN A 262 -24.24 1.76 8.38
CA ASN A 262 -23.87 2.59 7.26
C ASN A 262 -22.79 1.88 6.44
N THR A 263 -22.85 2.08 5.12
CA THR A 263 -21.91 1.50 4.16
C THR A 263 -21.16 2.62 3.45
N SER A 264 -19.83 2.59 3.54
CA SER A 264 -18.96 3.53 2.84
C SER A 264 -18.07 2.79 1.86
N ILE A 265 -18.02 3.24 0.62
CA ILE A 265 -17.20 2.67 -0.45
C ILE A 265 -16.28 3.77 -0.98
N LEU A 266 -14.98 3.60 -0.75
CA LEU A 266 -13.90 4.38 -1.35
C LEU A 266 -12.94 3.40 -2.03
N GLU A 267 -13.11 3.18 -3.34
CA GLU A 267 -12.34 2.20 -4.12
C GLU A 267 -12.13 2.67 -5.57
N ASP A 268 -11.14 2.11 -6.25
CA ASP A 268 -10.91 2.32 -7.69
C ASP A 268 -10.79 3.80 -8.13
N ASN A 269 -10.32 4.68 -7.24
CA ASN A 269 -10.05 6.07 -7.59
C ASN A 269 -8.58 6.26 -8.00
N ILE A 270 -8.33 7.19 -8.92
CA ILE A 270 -6.99 7.59 -9.36
C ILE A 270 -6.67 8.95 -8.74
N PHE A 271 -5.60 8.99 -7.95
CA PHE A 271 -5.06 10.21 -7.36
C PHE A 271 -3.67 10.50 -7.92
N GLY A 272 -3.50 11.69 -8.49
CA GLY A 272 -2.20 12.19 -8.94
C GLY A 272 -1.56 13.20 -8.00
N ASN A 273 -2.15 13.44 -6.82
CA ASN A 273 -1.70 14.40 -5.80
C ASN A 273 -2.29 14.02 -4.43
N HIS A 274 -1.96 14.79 -3.39
CA HIS A 274 -2.27 14.52 -1.99
C HIS A 274 -3.76 14.29 -1.68
N VAL A 275 -4.00 13.29 -0.83
CA VAL A 275 -5.32 12.93 -0.32
C VAL A 275 -5.36 13.19 1.18
N LEU A 276 -6.13 14.20 1.57
CA LEU A 276 -6.43 14.54 2.96
C LEU A 276 -7.68 13.78 3.40
N LEU A 277 -7.50 12.74 4.21
CA LEU A 277 -8.58 11.85 4.62
C LEU A 277 -8.99 12.08 6.08
N ASP A 278 -10.30 12.04 6.34
CA ASP A 278 -10.88 12.06 7.69
C ASP A 278 -11.99 11.01 7.77
N LEU A 279 -11.79 9.98 8.58
CA LEU A 279 -12.74 8.89 8.75
C LEU A 279 -13.10 8.75 10.22
N ASP A 280 -14.40 8.71 10.52
CA ASP A 280 -14.89 8.57 11.88
C ASP A 280 -15.01 7.10 12.32
N GLN A 281 -16.17 6.47 12.17
CA GLN A 281 -16.34 5.04 12.45
C GLN A 281 -16.18 4.23 11.16
N LEU A 282 -15.47 3.11 11.27
CA LEU A 282 -15.28 2.17 10.16
C LEU A 282 -16.03 0.88 10.48
N THR A 283 -16.92 0.49 9.58
CA THR A 283 -17.71 -0.72 9.67
C THR A 283 -17.12 -1.79 8.74
N THR A 284 -17.21 -3.06 9.10
CA THR A 284 -16.67 -4.15 8.26
C THR A 284 -17.40 -4.32 6.94
N SER A 285 -18.60 -3.74 6.80
CA SER A 285 -19.35 -3.65 5.54
C SER A 285 -18.81 -2.57 4.59
N SER A 286 -17.98 -1.65 5.08
CA SER A 286 -17.41 -0.57 4.28
C SER A 286 -16.14 -1.02 3.56
N THR A 287 -15.90 -0.51 2.36
CA THR A 287 -14.72 -0.83 1.55
C THR A 287 -13.84 0.41 1.41
N TYR A 288 -12.57 0.29 1.80
CA TYR A 288 -11.56 1.34 1.67
C TYR A 288 -10.28 0.72 1.13
N GLN A 289 -10.05 0.77 -0.17
CA GLN A 289 -8.88 0.09 -0.76
C GLN A 289 -7.60 0.90 -0.51
N TRP A 290 -6.60 0.38 0.20
CA TRP A 290 -5.42 1.15 0.60
C TRP A 290 -4.58 1.64 -0.60
N ALA A 291 -4.39 0.74 -1.58
CA ALA A 291 -3.48 0.92 -2.71
C ALA A 291 -3.74 2.18 -3.56
N GLN A 292 -4.96 2.73 -3.53
CA GLN A 292 -5.33 3.88 -4.36
C GLN A 292 -4.68 5.20 -3.89
N TRP A 293 -4.30 5.32 -2.60
CA TRP A 293 -3.79 6.58 -2.03
C TRP A 293 -2.52 6.44 -1.20
N SER A 294 -1.91 5.26 -1.07
CA SER A 294 -0.77 5.02 -0.16
C SER A 294 0.33 6.09 -0.25
N ASP A 295 0.78 6.42 -1.46
CA ASP A 295 1.86 7.41 -1.69
C ASP A 295 1.45 8.87 -1.41
N TRP A 296 0.14 9.14 -1.40
CA TRP A 296 -0.44 10.48 -1.37
C TRP A 296 -1.19 10.79 -0.07
N PHE A 297 -1.34 9.79 0.79
CA PHE A 297 -2.20 9.81 1.96
C PHE A 297 -1.68 10.71 3.08
N LEU A 298 -2.57 11.55 3.61
CA LEU A 298 -2.35 12.40 4.77
C LEU A 298 -3.62 12.45 5.63
N SER A 299 -3.46 12.50 6.95
CA SER A 299 -4.56 12.77 7.87
C SER A 299 -5.00 14.22 7.76
N PHE A 300 -6.27 14.46 7.43
CA PHE A 300 -6.84 15.81 7.44
C PHE A 300 -6.77 16.44 8.82
N GLN A 301 -7.07 15.68 9.88
CA GLN A 301 -7.00 16.14 11.27
C GLN A 301 -5.56 16.48 11.67
N GLY A 302 -4.59 15.63 11.28
CA GLY A 302 -3.18 15.89 11.51
C GLY A 302 -2.70 17.15 10.79
N PHE A 303 -3.03 17.29 9.51
CA PHE A 303 -2.71 18.48 8.73
C PHE A 303 -3.31 19.75 9.36
N ASN A 304 -4.57 19.72 9.81
CA ASN A 304 -5.20 20.89 10.42
C ASN A 304 -4.57 21.32 11.75
N GLU A 305 -4.20 20.37 12.61
CA GLU A 305 -3.46 20.67 13.85
C GLU A 305 -2.15 21.38 13.53
N TYR A 306 -1.37 20.87 12.58
CA TYR A 306 -0.15 21.52 12.13
C TYR A 306 -0.42 22.89 11.48
N PHE A 307 -1.37 22.95 10.56
CA PHE A 307 -1.73 24.18 9.84
C PHE A 307 -2.11 25.31 10.80
N ALA A 308 -2.77 24.99 11.92
CA ALA A 308 -3.11 25.97 12.94
C ALA A 308 -1.89 26.60 13.63
N THR A 309 -0.75 25.90 13.66
CA THR A 309 0.52 26.38 14.23
C THR A 309 1.33 27.26 13.28
N LEU A 310 1.03 27.22 11.97
CA LEU A 310 1.77 27.98 10.97
C LEU A 310 1.55 29.50 11.12
N PRO A 311 2.57 30.32 10.82
CA PRO A 311 2.43 31.78 10.78
C PRO A 311 1.47 32.22 9.67
N ASP A 312 0.85 33.39 9.85
CA ASP A 312 -0.12 33.95 8.88
C ASP A 312 0.44 34.08 7.45
N SER A 313 1.75 34.33 7.31
CA SER A 313 2.44 34.39 6.01
C SER A 313 2.39 33.08 5.21
N LEU A 314 2.30 31.93 5.89
CA LEU A 314 2.18 30.61 5.24
C LEU A 314 0.72 30.17 5.12
N ARG A 315 -0.13 30.54 6.09
CA ARG A 315 -1.57 30.23 6.03
C ARG A 315 -2.32 31.02 4.96
N GLY A 316 -1.80 32.17 4.55
CA GLY A 316 -2.44 33.04 3.57
C GLY A 316 -3.86 33.42 4.00
N ASN A 317 -4.82 33.36 3.07
CA ASN A 317 -6.24 33.63 3.34
C ASN A 317 -6.98 32.44 4.00
N GLY A 318 -6.24 31.43 4.47
CA GLY A 318 -6.75 30.23 5.11
C GLY A 318 -6.55 28.97 4.26
N PRO A 319 -7.09 27.82 4.71
CA PRO A 319 -6.81 26.51 4.12
C PRO A 319 -7.40 26.33 2.71
N PHE A 320 -8.15 27.29 2.20
CA PHE A 320 -8.75 27.23 0.86
C PHE A 320 -7.96 28.02 -0.19
N ASP A 321 -6.90 28.74 0.20
CA ASP A 321 -5.97 29.33 -0.76
C ASP A 321 -5.05 28.24 -1.31
N LEU A 322 -5.12 27.98 -2.63
CA LEU A 322 -4.44 26.85 -3.25
C LEU A 322 -2.93 26.89 -3.03
N ARG A 323 -2.29 28.04 -3.29
CA ARG A 323 -0.83 28.18 -3.20
C ARG A 323 -0.31 28.10 -1.77
N SER A 324 -1.02 28.72 -0.83
CA SER A 324 -0.70 28.58 0.60
C SER A 324 -0.91 27.15 1.09
N ASN A 325 -1.95 26.47 0.61
CA ASN A 325 -2.23 25.08 0.98
C ASN A 325 -1.15 24.12 0.45
N GLU A 326 -0.77 24.21 -0.83
CA GLU A 326 0.32 23.41 -1.39
C GLU A 326 1.63 23.55 -0.60
N LYS A 327 2.03 24.79 -0.30
CA LYS A 327 3.21 25.06 0.55
C LYS A 327 3.07 24.50 1.95
N ALA A 328 1.87 24.58 2.53
CA ALA A 328 1.61 24.06 3.86
C ALA A 328 1.63 22.52 3.89
N ILE A 329 1.11 21.85 2.86
CA ILE A 329 1.15 20.38 2.72
C ILE A 329 2.60 19.91 2.56
N GLU A 330 3.39 20.56 1.70
CA GLU A 330 4.80 20.19 1.56
C GLU A 330 5.55 20.33 2.88
N ARG A 331 5.35 21.45 3.59
CA ARG A 331 5.96 21.64 4.91
C ARG A 331 5.43 20.66 5.95
N TYR A 332 4.16 20.30 5.86
CA TYR A 332 3.57 19.28 6.70
C TYR A 332 4.28 17.94 6.49
N LYS A 333 4.49 17.50 5.25
CA LYS A 333 5.20 16.24 4.95
C LYS A 333 6.65 16.24 5.44
N THR A 334 7.38 17.34 5.24
CA THR A 334 8.81 17.39 5.60
C THR A 334 9.05 17.64 7.09
N GLU A 335 8.17 18.38 7.75
CA GLU A 335 8.34 18.77 9.15
C GLU A 335 7.17 18.30 10.01
N GLY A 336 5.95 18.77 9.73
CA GLY A 336 4.80 18.64 10.65
C GLY A 336 4.38 17.20 10.97
N LEU A 337 4.45 16.30 9.99
CA LEU A 337 4.02 14.91 10.07
C LEU A 337 4.81 14.14 11.15
N VAL A 338 6.10 14.47 11.29
CA VAL A 338 7.00 13.82 12.24
C VAL A 338 7.28 14.71 13.44
N GLN A 339 7.47 16.02 13.29
CA GLN A 339 7.96 16.89 14.36
C GLN A 339 6.84 17.34 15.31
N ASP A 340 5.65 17.63 14.79
CA ASP A 340 4.51 18.05 15.60
C ASP A 340 3.83 16.84 16.26
N ALA A 341 3.86 16.82 17.59
CA ALA A 341 3.42 15.66 18.36
C ALA A 341 1.91 15.39 18.26
N LYS A 342 1.08 16.42 18.02
CA LYS A 342 -0.36 16.25 17.86
C LYS A 342 -0.68 15.69 16.48
N SER A 343 -0.05 16.25 15.47
CA SER A 343 -0.22 15.84 14.08
C SER A 343 0.21 14.41 13.86
N TYR A 344 1.40 14.04 14.36
CA TYR A 344 1.88 12.66 14.37
C TYR A 344 0.86 11.67 14.98
N LYS A 345 0.24 12.05 16.11
CA LYS A 345 -0.78 11.21 16.76
C LYS A 345 -2.03 11.03 15.91
N GLN A 346 -2.46 12.04 15.15
CA GLN A 346 -3.62 11.92 14.26
C GLN A 346 -3.31 11.04 13.04
N GLU A 347 -2.09 11.13 12.50
CA GLU A 347 -1.62 10.25 11.42
C GLU A 347 -1.60 8.78 11.86
N VAL A 348 -1.04 8.50 13.05
CA VAL A 348 -1.04 7.17 13.66
C VAL A 348 -2.47 6.69 13.94
N LYS A 349 -3.35 7.56 14.45
CA LYS A 349 -4.73 7.21 14.77
C LYS A 349 -5.51 6.80 13.52
N LEU A 350 -5.42 7.56 12.43
CA LEU A 350 -6.17 7.26 11.22
C LEU A 350 -5.68 5.97 10.55
N ARG A 351 -4.36 5.77 10.43
CA ARG A 351 -3.77 4.50 9.95
C ARG A 351 -4.13 3.33 10.86
N GLY A 352 -4.15 3.53 12.17
CA GLY A 352 -4.57 2.52 13.15
C GLY A 352 -6.02 2.08 12.94
N LYS A 353 -6.95 3.02 12.70
CA LYS A 353 -8.34 2.70 12.38
C LYS A 353 -8.46 1.83 11.12
N LEU A 354 -7.74 2.21 10.06
CA LEU A 354 -7.74 1.44 8.80
C LEU A 354 -7.11 0.05 8.99
N LEU A 355 -5.99 -0.04 9.72
CA LEU A 355 -5.38 -1.32 10.09
C LEU A 355 -6.36 -2.24 10.83
N ASP A 356 -7.11 -1.70 11.80
CA ASP A 356 -8.09 -2.46 12.57
C ASP A 356 -9.26 -2.92 11.69
N LEU A 357 -9.70 -2.08 10.74
CA LEU A 357 -10.70 -2.46 9.74
C LEU A 357 -10.22 -3.64 8.89
N TYR A 358 -9.02 -3.54 8.29
CA TYR A 358 -8.48 -4.60 7.42
C TYR A 358 -8.28 -5.92 8.17
N LYS A 359 -7.87 -5.88 9.44
CA LYS A 359 -7.84 -7.07 10.30
C LYS A 359 -9.22 -7.68 10.48
N ALA A 360 -10.22 -6.85 10.76
CA ALA A 360 -11.59 -7.30 10.93
C ALA A 360 -12.20 -7.85 9.63
N GLN A 361 -11.68 -7.44 8.47
CA GLN A 361 -12.06 -7.93 7.14
C GLN A 361 -11.24 -9.12 6.66
N HIS A 362 -10.20 -9.53 7.40
CA HIS A 362 -9.23 -10.54 6.99
C HIS A 362 -8.45 -10.20 5.70
N ASP A 363 -8.28 -8.90 5.40
CA ASP A 363 -7.45 -8.42 4.30
C ASP A 363 -5.98 -8.35 4.73
N LEU A 364 -5.29 -9.49 4.66
CA LEU A 364 -3.90 -9.60 5.11
C LEU A 364 -2.93 -8.75 4.29
N GLU A 365 -3.25 -8.43 3.03
CA GLU A 365 -2.38 -7.63 2.16
C GLU A 365 -2.36 -6.18 2.64
N ASP A 366 -3.54 -5.58 2.83
CA ASP A 366 -3.65 -4.22 3.34
C ASP A 366 -3.22 -4.13 4.83
N VAL A 367 -3.49 -5.16 5.65
CA VAL A 367 -2.99 -5.21 7.04
C VAL A 367 -1.47 -5.07 7.09
N ASN A 368 -0.74 -5.85 6.30
CA ASN A 368 0.72 -5.83 6.31
C ASN A 368 1.24 -4.49 5.78
N THR A 369 0.66 -3.98 4.69
CA THR A 369 1.06 -2.72 4.06
C THR A 369 0.89 -1.54 5.02
N VAL A 370 -0.30 -1.37 5.62
CA VAL A 370 -0.56 -0.28 6.57
C VAL A 370 0.29 -0.41 7.83
N TYR A 371 0.53 -1.63 8.31
CA TYR A 371 1.39 -1.85 9.47
C TYR A 371 2.84 -1.42 9.21
N ILE A 372 3.40 -1.76 8.04
CA ILE A 372 4.74 -1.33 7.64
C ILE A 372 4.81 0.20 7.56
N GLU A 373 3.83 0.85 6.92
CA GLU A 373 3.79 2.30 6.83
C GLU A 373 3.71 2.99 8.20
N LEU A 374 2.90 2.45 9.11
CA LEU A 374 2.78 2.95 10.47
C LEU A 374 4.13 2.87 11.21
N LYS A 375 4.87 1.78 10.99
CA LYS A 375 6.19 1.55 11.60
C LYS A 375 7.30 2.37 10.96
N ASP A 376 7.19 2.68 9.67
CA ASP A 376 8.06 3.62 8.99
C ASP A 376 7.89 5.03 9.53
N LEU A 377 6.65 5.49 9.67
CA LEU A 377 6.33 6.75 10.33
C LEU A 377 6.86 6.81 11.77
N GLU A 378 6.72 5.72 12.53
CA GLU A 378 7.31 5.61 13.87
C GLU A 378 8.85 5.71 13.84
N THR A 379 9.51 5.08 12.86
CA THR A 379 10.97 5.15 12.68
C THR A 379 11.44 6.59 12.44
N ASP A 380 10.74 7.34 11.60
CA ASP A 380 11.07 8.73 11.31
C ASP A 380 10.89 9.61 12.55
N ARG A 381 9.83 9.37 13.33
CA ARG A 381 9.62 10.02 14.63
C ARG A 381 10.71 9.70 15.62
N LEU A 382 11.16 8.46 15.71
CA LEU A 382 12.27 8.07 16.59
C LEU A 382 13.58 8.75 16.17
N ALA A 383 13.85 8.89 14.86
CA ALA A 383 15.00 9.63 14.35
C ALA A 383 14.96 11.11 14.80
N TYR A 384 13.80 11.76 14.66
CA TYR A 384 13.62 13.13 15.14
C TYR A 384 13.79 13.26 16.67
N LEU A 385 13.18 12.37 17.46
CA LEU A 385 13.31 12.40 18.92
C LEU A 385 14.75 12.17 19.39
N TYR A 386 15.51 11.33 18.68
CA TYR A 386 16.94 11.18 18.91
C TYR A 386 17.72 12.47 18.60
N SER A 387 17.37 13.17 17.51
CA SER A 387 17.99 14.46 17.16
C SER A 387 17.77 15.55 18.22
N LEU A 388 16.60 15.54 18.88
CA LEU A 388 16.30 16.47 19.97
C LEU A 388 16.99 16.09 21.29
N THR A 389 16.98 14.80 21.62
CA THR A 389 17.49 14.27 22.90
C THR A 389 18.37 13.04 22.68
N PRO A 390 19.65 13.22 22.30
CA PRO A 390 20.54 12.09 22.06
C PRO A 390 20.83 11.33 23.36
N SER A 391 20.46 10.05 23.38
CA SER A 391 20.78 9.12 24.46
C SER A 391 20.95 7.71 23.90
N PHE A 392 21.58 6.81 24.65
CA PHE A 392 21.65 5.41 24.24
C PHE A 392 20.26 4.81 24.02
N THR A 393 19.30 5.14 24.89
CA THR A 393 17.92 4.65 24.79
C THR A 393 17.22 5.13 23.52
N THR A 394 17.33 6.42 23.17
CA THR A 394 16.70 6.98 21.96
C THR A 394 17.39 6.49 20.69
N PHE A 395 18.71 6.37 20.70
CA PHE A 395 19.48 5.75 19.62
C PHE A 395 19.09 4.29 19.40
N PHE A 396 19.03 3.50 20.47
CA PHE A 396 18.74 2.07 20.40
C PHE A 396 17.31 1.83 19.88
N LYS A 397 16.31 2.56 20.39
CA LYS A 397 14.92 2.46 19.89
C LYS A 397 14.84 2.73 18.39
N TRP A 398 15.48 3.80 17.92
CA TRP A 398 15.51 4.14 16.50
C TRP A 398 16.20 3.05 15.66
N LYS A 399 17.38 2.60 16.07
CA LYS A 399 18.18 1.63 15.31
C LYS A 399 17.58 0.22 15.31
N VAL A 400 16.95 -0.19 16.40
CA VAL A 400 16.20 -1.45 16.44
C VAL A 400 15.03 -1.40 15.48
N ASN A 401 14.28 -0.30 15.40
CA ASN A 401 13.18 -0.20 14.44
C ASN A 401 13.67 -0.29 12.98
N GLN A 402 14.76 0.42 12.66
CA GLN A 402 15.42 0.30 11.34
C GLN A 402 15.89 -1.14 11.04
N PHE A 403 16.44 -1.83 12.05
CA PHE A 403 16.85 -3.22 11.92
C PHE A 403 15.64 -4.13 11.64
N LEU A 404 14.55 -3.99 12.40
CA LEU A 404 13.34 -4.80 12.23
C LEU A 404 12.71 -4.64 10.84
N LYS A 405 12.73 -3.43 10.27
CA LYS A 405 12.35 -3.20 8.87
C LYS A 405 13.20 -4.04 7.92
N SER A 406 14.52 -3.89 7.99
CA SER A 406 15.44 -4.59 7.09
C SER A 406 15.41 -6.11 7.26
N PHE A 407 15.16 -6.59 8.49
CA PHE A 407 15.22 -8.00 8.83
C PHE A 407 13.95 -8.76 8.44
N SER A 408 12.76 -8.22 8.73
CA SER A 408 11.50 -8.96 8.59
C SER A 408 10.29 -8.08 8.27
N ASP A 409 10.50 -6.85 7.80
CA ASP A 409 9.45 -5.83 7.62
C ASP A 409 8.57 -5.72 8.87
N TYR A 410 9.23 -5.52 10.01
CA TYR A 410 8.63 -5.46 11.33
C TYR A 410 7.87 -6.72 11.76
N GLY A 411 8.18 -7.87 11.14
CA GLY A 411 7.61 -9.18 11.45
C GLY A 411 6.45 -9.59 10.55
N THR A 412 6.14 -8.78 9.53
CA THR A 412 5.11 -9.09 8.52
C THR A 412 5.62 -10.06 7.44
N GLU A 413 6.94 -10.16 7.24
CA GLU A 413 7.53 -11.04 6.23
C GLU A 413 8.61 -11.99 6.82
N PRO A 414 8.24 -13.21 7.28
CA PRO A 414 9.19 -14.19 7.80
C PRO A 414 10.16 -14.73 6.74
N SER A 415 9.76 -14.77 5.46
CA SER A 415 10.64 -15.17 4.35
C SER A 415 11.89 -14.29 4.27
N LYS A 416 11.73 -12.98 4.47
CA LYS A 416 12.83 -12.01 4.51
C LYS A 416 13.81 -12.30 5.64
N ALA A 417 13.31 -12.68 6.82
CA ALA A 417 14.14 -13.08 7.96
C ALA A 417 14.98 -14.33 7.67
N ILE A 418 14.41 -15.31 6.95
CA ILE A 418 15.14 -16.50 6.51
C ILE A 418 16.25 -16.12 5.53
N VAL A 419 15.94 -15.32 4.52
CA VAL A 419 16.94 -14.84 3.53
C VAL A 419 18.07 -14.08 4.22
N PHE A 420 17.75 -13.18 5.15
CA PHE A 420 18.74 -12.46 5.94
C PHE A 420 19.64 -13.41 6.74
N SER A 421 19.04 -14.41 7.39
CA SER A 421 19.76 -15.42 8.18
C SER A 421 20.73 -16.24 7.31
N VAL A 422 20.29 -16.65 6.12
CA VAL A 422 21.14 -17.37 5.15
C VAL A 422 22.33 -16.50 4.70
N ASN A 423 22.10 -15.20 4.46
CA ASN A 423 23.18 -14.27 4.11
C ASN A 423 24.22 -14.13 5.24
N VAL A 424 23.78 -14.09 6.50
CA VAL A 424 24.69 -14.09 7.66
C VAL A 424 25.52 -15.37 7.70
N VAL A 425 24.89 -16.53 7.48
CA VAL A 425 25.61 -17.82 7.41
C VAL A 425 26.68 -17.79 6.31
N PHE A 426 26.36 -17.29 5.12
CA PHE A 426 27.35 -17.20 4.04
C PHE A 426 28.47 -16.20 4.33
N LEU A 427 28.16 -15.04 4.93
CA LEU A 427 29.15 -14.05 5.33
C LEU A 427 30.18 -14.65 6.31
N PHE A 428 29.71 -15.33 7.35
CA PHE A 428 30.59 -15.96 8.33
C PHE A 428 31.32 -17.18 7.76
N ALA A 429 30.69 -17.96 6.88
CA ALA A 429 31.36 -19.05 6.16
C ALA A 429 32.54 -18.53 5.32
N PHE A 430 32.35 -17.40 4.65
CA PHE A 430 33.43 -16.73 3.91
C PHE A 430 34.56 -16.29 4.86
N ILE A 431 34.24 -15.71 6.01
CA ILE A 431 35.24 -15.33 7.03
C ILE A 431 36.00 -16.58 7.52
N TYR A 432 35.31 -17.68 7.83
CA TYR A 432 35.92 -18.92 8.31
C TYR A 432 36.78 -19.63 7.29
N LEU A 433 36.56 -19.40 5.99
CA LEU A 433 37.43 -19.92 4.95
C LEU A 433 38.89 -19.52 5.20
N PHE A 434 39.15 -18.33 5.73
CA PHE A 434 40.51 -17.85 5.97
C PHE A 434 41.15 -18.35 7.26
N PHE A 435 40.39 -19.02 8.13
CA PHE A 435 40.88 -19.49 9.42
C PHE A 435 41.10 -21.01 9.45
N PRO A 436 42.14 -21.48 10.16
CA PRO A 436 42.33 -22.92 10.37
C PRO A 436 41.21 -23.46 11.28
N ASN A 437 40.58 -24.56 10.84
CA ASN A 437 39.62 -25.32 11.65
C ASN A 437 40.16 -26.74 11.88
N SER A 438 39.76 -27.38 13.00
CA SER A 438 40.28 -28.72 13.33
C SER A 438 39.76 -29.81 12.40
N TRP A 439 38.66 -29.55 11.68
CA TRP A 439 38.19 -30.39 10.58
C TRP A 439 39.11 -30.37 9.35
N ASP A 440 40.04 -29.41 9.28
CA ASP A 440 41.04 -29.27 8.21
C ASP A 440 42.48 -29.38 8.76
N GLU A 441 42.69 -30.13 9.86
CA GLU A 441 44.03 -30.40 10.40
C GLU A 441 44.98 -31.04 9.37
N GLN A 442 44.44 -31.77 8.37
CA GLN A 442 45.21 -32.34 7.29
C GLN A 442 45.46 -31.39 6.10
N GLY A 443 44.80 -30.22 6.02
CA GLY A 443 44.82 -29.34 4.84
C GLY A 443 46.22 -28.84 4.45
N LYS A 444 47.04 -28.46 5.44
CA LYS A 444 48.43 -28.01 5.23
C LYS A 444 49.33 -29.12 4.66
N HIS A 445 49.08 -30.37 5.09
CA HIS A 445 49.82 -31.53 4.62
C HIS A 445 49.27 -32.08 3.30
N ARG A 446 48.02 -31.78 2.94
CA ARG A 446 47.37 -32.33 1.75
C ARG A 446 48.02 -31.87 0.45
N ILE A 447 48.31 -30.57 0.32
CA ILE A 447 49.02 -30.02 -0.85
C ILE A 447 50.43 -30.62 -0.94
N LEU A 448 51.17 -30.65 0.17
CA LEU A 448 52.51 -31.23 0.23
C LEU A 448 52.51 -32.72 -0.15
N ASN A 449 51.55 -33.49 0.36
CA ASN A 449 51.37 -34.90 0.04
C ASN A 449 51.02 -35.11 -1.44
N ARG A 450 50.21 -34.22 -2.03
CA ARG A 450 49.86 -34.24 -3.45
C ARG A 450 51.09 -33.95 -4.32
N PHE A 451 51.90 -32.96 -3.96
CA PHE A 451 53.17 -32.67 -4.63
C PHE A 451 54.17 -33.84 -4.50
N ASN A 452 54.30 -34.43 -3.32
CA ASN A 452 55.14 -35.60 -3.09
C ASN A 452 54.69 -36.80 -3.93
N PHE A 453 53.38 -37.04 -4.04
CA PHE A 453 52.81 -38.07 -4.90
C PHE A 453 53.20 -37.86 -6.37
N TYR A 454 52.99 -36.65 -6.91
CA TYR A 454 53.36 -36.36 -8.30
C TYR A 454 54.87 -36.41 -8.53
N GLN A 455 55.68 -35.97 -7.57
CA GLN A 455 57.14 -36.08 -7.65
C GLN A 455 57.59 -37.54 -7.73
N LYS A 456 56.98 -38.43 -6.94
CA LYS A 456 57.27 -39.87 -6.96
C LYS A 456 56.79 -40.51 -8.27
N TYR A 457 55.60 -40.14 -8.74
CA TYR A 457 55.03 -40.59 -10.01
C TYR A 457 55.87 -40.20 -11.22
N LEU A 458 56.39 -38.98 -11.28
CA LEU A 458 57.21 -38.53 -12.41
C LEU A 458 58.62 -39.17 -12.44
N ARG A 459 59.11 -39.66 -11.29
CA ARG A 459 60.45 -40.27 -11.16
C ARG A 459 60.44 -41.79 -11.28
N SER A 460 59.28 -42.41 -11.14
CA SER A 460 59.11 -43.87 -11.19
C SER A 460 58.70 -44.32 -12.59
N SER A 461 58.96 -45.59 -12.90
CA SER A 461 58.34 -46.31 -14.03
C SER A 461 57.01 -46.97 -13.64
N ALA A 462 56.65 -46.92 -12.35
CA ALA A 462 55.41 -47.45 -11.80
C ALA A 462 54.20 -46.56 -12.17
N GLY A 463 53.05 -47.19 -12.35
CA GLY A 463 51.80 -46.48 -12.64
C GLY A 463 51.29 -45.65 -11.46
N ALA A 464 50.43 -44.67 -11.72
CA ALA A 464 49.86 -43.79 -10.69
C ALA A 464 49.11 -44.58 -9.60
N HIS A 465 48.46 -45.68 -9.99
CA HIS A 465 47.72 -46.57 -9.10
C HIS A 465 48.65 -47.38 -8.18
N GLU A 466 49.82 -47.80 -8.66
CA GLU A 466 50.81 -48.56 -7.87
C GLU A 466 51.40 -47.67 -6.77
N ILE A 467 51.76 -46.43 -7.13
CA ILE A 467 52.29 -45.45 -6.18
C ILE A 467 51.24 -45.04 -5.15
N TYR A 468 49.97 -44.97 -5.54
CA TYR A 468 48.86 -44.70 -4.63
C TYR A 468 48.69 -45.84 -3.61
N LEU A 469 48.73 -47.09 -4.05
CA LEU A 469 48.65 -48.26 -3.17
C LEU A 469 49.87 -48.34 -2.22
N GLU A 470 51.06 -48.06 -2.73
CA GLU A 470 52.30 -48.03 -1.93
C GLU A 470 52.23 -46.96 -0.83
N ASN A 471 51.74 -45.75 -1.14
CA ASN A 471 51.57 -44.68 -0.15
C ASN A 471 50.47 -44.99 0.88
N ARG A 472 49.57 -45.96 0.59
CA ARG A 472 48.49 -46.43 1.47
C ARG A 472 48.81 -47.77 2.13
N ASN A 473 50.04 -48.26 2.02
CA ASN A 473 50.42 -49.59 2.48
C ASN A 473 50.14 -49.82 3.98
N ILE A 474 50.32 -48.80 4.82
CA ILE A 474 50.04 -48.88 6.27
C ILE A 474 48.55 -49.18 6.49
N GLU A 475 47.64 -48.40 5.88
CA GLU A 475 46.20 -48.60 6.01
C GLU A 475 45.75 -49.95 5.40
N LEU A 476 46.34 -50.35 4.28
CA LEU A 476 46.07 -51.67 3.67
C LEU A 476 46.48 -52.81 4.59
N THR A 477 47.64 -52.70 5.26
CA THR A 477 48.11 -53.67 6.25
C THR A 477 47.19 -53.73 7.46
N ASP A 478 46.68 -52.59 7.92
CA ASP A 478 45.70 -52.53 9.02
C ASP A 478 44.38 -53.22 8.65
N TYR A 479 43.89 -53.02 7.41
CA TYR A 479 42.68 -53.69 6.93
C TYR A 479 42.87 -55.20 6.76
N GLU A 480 44.03 -55.62 6.27
CA GLU A 480 44.38 -57.05 6.17
C GLU A 480 44.51 -57.67 7.56
N THR A 481 45.11 -56.96 8.52
CA THR A 481 45.20 -57.39 9.92
C THR A 481 43.82 -57.50 10.56
N PHE A 482 42.93 -56.52 10.33
CA PHE A 482 41.54 -56.57 10.79
C PHE A 482 40.81 -57.79 10.23
N LYS A 483 40.91 -58.02 8.92
CA LYS A 483 40.29 -59.18 8.26
C LYS A 483 40.82 -60.49 8.86
N LYS A 484 42.14 -60.61 9.00
CA LYS A 484 42.81 -61.78 9.56
C LYS A 484 42.38 -62.05 11.00
N ASN A 485 42.33 -61.03 11.86
CA ASN A 485 41.90 -61.17 13.26
C ASN A 485 40.44 -61.64 13.37
N ILE A 486 39.57 -61.21 12.45
CA ILE A 486 38.16 -61.63 12.40
C ILE A 486 38.02 -63.07 11.88
N GLU A 487 38.84 -63.48 10.90
CA GLU A 487 38.85 -64.84 10.34
C GLU A 487 39.48 -65.86 11.32
N GLU A 488 40.51 -65.46 12.07
CA GLU A 488 41.16 -66.29 13.09
C GLU A 488 40.32 -66.37 14.39
N GLY A 489 39.60 -65.29 14.74
CA GLY A 489 38.70 -65.23 15.90
C GLY A 489 37.29 -65.77 15.67
N GLU A 490 37.01 -66.43 14.53
CA GLU A 490 35.66 -66.90 14.14
C GLU A 490 35.06 -67.92 15.12
N LEU A 491 35.89 -68.60 15.93
CA LEU A 491 35.48 -69.52 17.00
C LEU A 491 35.21 -68.82 18.35
N GLU A 492 35.75 -67.61 18.56
CA GLU A 492 35.67 -66.87 19.84
C GLU A 492 34.65 -65.72 19.80
N LEU A 493 34.24 -65.29 18.61
CA LEU A 493 33.32 -64.16 18.40
C LEU A 493 31.90 -64.61 18.03
N PRO A 494 30.84 -63.86 18.44
CA PRO A 494 29.48 -64.14 18.01
C PRO A 494 29.32 -64.07 16.48
N LYS A 495 28.58 -65.02 15.89
CA LYS A 495 28.39 -65.12 14.42
C LYS A 495 27.82 -63.85 13.78
N PHE A 496 26.98 -63.09 14.49
CA PHE A 496 26.44 -61.84 13.97
C PHE A 496 27.54 -60.78 13.82
N PHE A 497 28.50 -60.72 14.76
CA PHE A 497 29.61 -59.77 14.72
C PHE A 497 30.54 -60.07 13.53
N VAL A 498 30.86 -61.35 13.30
CA VAL A 498 31.63 -61.81 12.12
C VAL A 498 30.88 -61.53 10.80
N LYS A 499 29.55 -61.62 10.79
CA LYS A 499 28.75 -61.32 9.60
C LYS A 499 28.71 -59.82 9.30
N TRP A 500 28.69 -58.96 10.32
CA TRP A 500 28.67 -57.50 10.19
C TRP A 500 30.06 -56.89 9.94
N SER A 501 31.14 -57.54 10.36
CA SER A 501 32.51 -57.08 10.07
C SER A 501 32.86 -57.16 8.58
N LYS A 502 32.27 -58.10 7.82
CA LYS A 502 32.46 -58.24 6.37
C LYS A 502 32.01 -56.97 5.60
N PRO A 503 30.76 -56.47 5.74
CA PRO A 503 30.35 -55.19 5.18
C PRO A 503 31.25 -54.03 5.58
N VAL A 504 31.67 -53.96 6.85
CA VAL A 504 32.55 -52.89 7.36
C VAL A 504 33.91 -52.92 6.68
N TYR A 505 34.52 -54.10 6.54
CA TYR A 505 35.78 -54.29 5.80
C TYR A 505 35.64 -53.86 4.34
N TYR A 506 34.58 -54.32 3.65
CA TYR A 506 34.37 -53.96 2.25
C TYR A 506 34.13 -52.47 2.06
N PHE A 507 33.40 -51.82 2.98
CA PHE A 507 33.15 -50.38 2.96
C PHE A 507 34.43 -49.59 3.23
N ALA A 508 35.24 -50.00 4.20
CA ALA A 508 36.53 -49.39 4.49
C ALA A 508 37.50 -49.48 3.29
N MET A 509 37.52 -50.62 2.59
CA MET A 509 38.35 -50.83 1.39
C MET A 509 37.80 -50.18 0.11
N PHE A 510 36.54 -49.76 0.10
CA PHE A 510 35.84 -49.31 -1.10
C PHE A 510 36.48 -48.04 -1.71
N GLY A 511 36.79 -47.05 -0.87
CA GLY A 511 37.40 -45.79 -1.31
C GLY A 511 38.77 -46.00 -1.97
N THR A 512 39.60 -46.86 -1.38
CA THR A 512 40.94 -47.20 -1.90
C THR A 512 40.84 -47.95 -3.23
N LYS A 513 39.88 -48.88 -3.37
CA LYS A 513 39.64 -49.61 -4.62
C LYS A 513 39.15 -48.70 -5.74
N LEU A 514 38.17 -47.83 -5.47
CA LEU A 514 37.67 -46.87 -6.46
C LEU A 514 38.78 -45.93 -6.94
N SER A 515 39.57 -45.39 -6.00
CA SER A 515 40.69 -44.49 -6.32
C SER A 515 41.75 -45.19 -7.16
N SER A 516 42.09 -46.45 -6.83
CA SER A 516 43.01 -47.26 -7.62
C SER A 516 42.49 -47.54 -9.04
N ILE A 517 41.21 -47.89 -9.19
CA ILE A 517 40.58 -48.11 -10.50
C ILE A 517 40.59 -46.83 -11.34
N PHE A 518 40.24 -45.69 -10.73
CA PHE A 518 40.27 -44.39 -11.39
C PHE A 518 41.69 -44.05 -11.84
N LEU A 519 42.67 -44.10 -10.95
CA LEU A 519 44.07 -43.81 -11.25
C LEU A 519 44.67 -44.75 -12.30
N LYS A 520 44.24 -46.02 -12.33
CA LYS A 520 44.64 -46.98 -13.36
C LYS A 520 44.05 -46.63 -14.73
N LYS A 521 42.79 -46.16 -14.78
CA LYS A 521 42.14 -45.73 -16.03
C LYS A 521 42.63 -44.38 -16.53
N THR A 522 43.00 -43.48 -15.62
CA THR A 522 43.52 -42.16 -15.93
C THR A 522 45.04 -42.11 -15.95
N ASP A 523 45.72 -43.27 -15.88
CA ASP A 523 47.17 -43.34 -15.96
C ASP A 523 47.60 -42.87 -17.35
N PHE A 524 48.52 -41.91 -17.38
CA PHE A 524 48.92 -41.24 -18.61
C PHE A 524 50.43 -41.22 -18.79
N LEU A 525 51.21 -41.71 -17.84
CA LEU A 525 52.67 -41.72 -17.93
C LEU A 525 53.15 -43.17 -18.13
N SER A 526 53.76 -43.45 -19.28
CA SER A 526 54.37 -44.75 -19.57
C SER A 526 55.90 -44.61 -19.51
N GLY A 527 56.50 -44.81 -18.33
CA GLY A 527 57.94 -44.66 -18.10
C GLY A 527 58.34 -43.38 -17.35
N LYS A 528 59.64 -43.12 -17.17
CA LYS A 528 60.10 -41.98 -16.36
C LYS A 528 60.00 -40.66 -17.14
N TRP A 529 59.75 -39.56 -16.43
CA TRP A 529 59.65 -38.23 -17.04
C TRP A 529 60.86 -37.86 -17.92
N ASN A 530 62.06 -38.21 -17.48
CA ASN A 530 63.31 -37.86 -18.19
C ASN A 530 63.44 -38.57 -19.55
N GLU A 531 62.77 -39.71 -19.73
CA GLU A 531 62.83 -40.58 -20.93
C GLU A 531 61.85 -40.11 -22.03
N LEU A 532 60.96 -39.16 -21.74
CA LEU A 532 59.98 -38.63 -22.71
C LEU A 532 60.60 -37.66 -23.73
N SER A 533 60.08 -37.72 -24.97
CA SER A 533 60.45 -36.76 -26.04
C SER A 533 59.95 -35.33 -25.74
N PRO A 534 60.52 -34.28 -26.38
CA PRO A 534 60.13 -32.89 -26.13
C PRO A 534 58.64 -32.59 -26.39
N SER A 535 58.03 -33.21 -27.40
CA SER A 535 56.60 -33.04 -27.72
C SER A 535 55.69 -33.74 -26.69
N GLN A 536 56.06 -34.94 -26.25
CA GLN A 536 55.36 -35.66 -25.19
C GLN A 536 55.43 -34.90 -23.86
N LYS A 537 56.59 -34.35 -23.50
CA LYS A 537 56.75 -33.53 -22.28
C LYS A 537 55.79 -32.33 -22.25
N ARG A 538 55.56 -31.64 -23.37
CA ARG A 538 54.60 -30.52 -23.44
C ARG A 538 53.16 -30.95 -23.15
N TRP A 539 52.69 -32.02 -23.79
CA TRP A 539 51.33 -32.53 -23.56
C TRP A 539 51.14 -33.10 -22.15
N LYS A 540 52.14 -33.81 -21.62
CA LYS A 540 52.09 -34.34 -20.25
C LYS A 540 52.15 -33.24 -19.20
N ASN A 541 52.88 -32.15 -19.43
CA ASN A 541 52.86 -30.96 -18.57
C ASN A 541 51.45 -30.37 -18.46
N VAL A 542 50.73 -30.24 -19.58
CA VAL A 542 49.34 -29.74 -19.56
C VAL A 542 48.44 -30.67 -18.74
N GLN A 543 48.54 -31.99 -18.94
CA GLN A 543 47.76 -32.98 -18.18
C GLN A 543 48.05 -32.90 -16.67
N ILE A 544 49.32 -32.92 -16.27
CA ILE A 544 49.73 -32.81 -14.85
C ILE A 544 49.25 -31.49 -14.25
N GLY A 545 49.38 -30.38 -15.00
CA GLY A 545 48.88 -29.08 -14.58
C GLY A 545 47.37 -29.07 -14.35
N VAL A 546 46.58 -29.66 -15.27
CA VAL A 546 45.13 -29.80 -15.11
C VAL A 546 44.78 -30.65 -13.88
N PHE A 547 45.45 -31.78 -13.66
CA PHE A 547 45.22 -32.63 -12.49
C PHE A 547 45.60 -31.94 -11.17
N LEU A 548 46.66 -31.13 -11.15
CA LEU A 548 47.03 -30.31 -10.00
C LEU A 548 45.97 -29.24 -9.73
N ILE A 549 45.50 -28.53 -10.77
CA ILE A 549 44.44 -27.52 -10.65
C ILE A 549 43.15 -28.15 -10.12
N ILE A 550 42.72 -29.30 -10.66
CA ILE A 550 41.54 -30.04 -10.17
C ILE A 550 41.73 -30.43 -8.70
N GLY A 551 42.92 -30.90 -8.32
CA GLY A 551 43.24 -31.26 -6.94
C GLY A 551 43.15 -30.07 -5.98
N VAL A 552 43.69 -28.91 -6.38
CA VAL A 552 43.62 -27.67 -5.61
C VAL A 552 42.18 -27.16 -5.51
N LEU A 553 41.43 -27.16 -6.62
CA LEU A 553 40.01 -26.78 -6.63
C LEU A 553 39.18 -27.68 -5.72
N TRP A 554 39.44 -28.99 -5.72
CA TRP A 554 38.81 -29.92 -4.79
C TRP A 554 39.14 -29.58 -3.32
N ASP A 555 40.40 -29.28 -3.02
CA ASP A 555 40.81 -28.90 -1.67
C ASP A 555 40.17 -27.58 -1.22
N VAL A 556 40.07 -26.59 -2.12
CA VAL A 556 39.33 -25.35 -1.88
C VAL A 556 37.84 -25.63 -1.67
N ALA A 557 37.22 -26.50 -2.47
CA ALA A 557 35.81 -26.87 -2.33
C ALA A 557 35.52 -27.54 -0.97
N ILE A 558 36.35 -28.48 -0.53
CA ILE A 558 36.23 -29.10 0.80
C ILE A 558 36.38 -28.05 1.90
N ARG A 559 37.31 -27.10 1.75
CA ARG A 559 37.50 -26.01 2.71
C ARG A 559 36.29 -25.08 2.78
N VAL A 560 35.68 -24.75 1.64
CA VAL A 560 34.42 -23.99 1.56
C VAL A 560 33.30 -24.74 2.29
N LEU A 561 33.14 -26.04 2.04
CA LEU A 561 32.12 -26.87 2.70
C LEU A 561 32.33 -26.95 4.22
N ASN A 562 33.57 -27.15 4.67
CA ASN A 562 33.90 -27.16 6.11
C ASN A 562 33.60 -25.81 6.77
N ALA A 563 33.94 -24.70 6.11
CA ALA A 563 33.67 -23.36 6.60
C ALA A 563 32.17 -23.05 6.65
N LEU A 564 31.41 -23.51 5.66
CA LEU A 564 29.95 -23.42 5.63
C LEU A 564 29.32 -24.24 6.76
N MET A 565 29.76 -25.49 6.94
CA MET A 565 29.26 -26.36 8.02
C MET A 565 29.56 -25.76 9.40
N LEU A 566 30.74 -25.18 9.58
CA LEU A 566 31.10 -24.47 10.81
C LEU A 566 30.16 -23.27 11.07
N SER A 567 29.89 -22.50 10.02
CA SER A 567 28.99 -21.34 10.08
C SER A 567 27.54 -21.73 10.41
N ILE A 568 27.02 -22.76 9.76
CA ILE A 568 25.67 -23.30 10.05
C ILE A 568 25.60 -23.74 11.50
N ASN A 569 26.55 -24.55 11.96
CA ASN A 569 26.56 -25.04 13.35
C ASN A 569 26.64 -23.88 14.34
N ALA A 570 27.57 -22.94 14.16
CA ALA A 570 27.70 -21.78 15.03
C ALA A 570 26.40 -20.97 15.10
N PHE A 571 25.73 -20.74 13.96
CA PHE A 571 24.47 -20.01 13.89
C PHE A 571 23.31 -20.75 14.58
N THR A 572 23.14 -22.05 14.32
CA THR A 572 21.98 -22.81 14.80
C THR A 572 22.12 -23.26 16.25
N THR A 573 23.33 -23.52 16.74
CA THR A 573 23.55 -23.97 18.12
C THR A 573 23.81 -22.81 19.08
N LEU A 574 23.53 -21.57 18.65
CA LEU A 574 23.71 -20.35 19.44
C LEU A 574 25.18 -20.15 19.88
N GLY A 575 26.13 -20.72 19.15
CA GLY A 575 27.55 -20.72 19.51
C GLY A 575 27.89 -21.62 20.72
N PHE A 576 26.96 -22.47 21.18
CA PHE A 576 27.21 -23.49 22.20
C PHE A 576 27.49 -24.85 21.53
N GLY A 577 28.48 -25.59 22.05
CA GLY A 577 28.93 -26.87 21.51
C GLY A 577 30.45 -26.98 21.35
N GLU A 578 30.96 -28.14 20.95
CA GLU A 578 32.37 -28.31 20.57
C GLU A 578 32.63 -27.57 19.25
N ILE A 579 32.95 -26.28 19.31
CA ILE A 579 33.36 -25.52 18.12
C ILE A 579 34.81 -25.91 17.79
N PRO A 580 35.09 -26.49 16.61
CA PRO A 580 36.39 -27.03 16.19
C PRO A 580 37.43 -25.94 15.86
N ILE A 581 37.42 -24.81 16.57
CA ILE A 581 38.32 -23.68 16.33
C ILE A 581 38.85 -23.10 17.64
N LYS A 582 40.11 -22.71 17.64
CA LYS A 582 40.81 -22.11 18.80
C LYS A 582 41.21 -20.67 18.49
N GLY A 583 41.32 -19.83 19.51
CA GLY A 583 41.75 -18.43 19.37
C GLY A 583 40.66 -17.50 18.82
N LEU A 584 41.06 -16.47 18.07
CA LEU A 584 40.19 -15.41 17.54
C LEU A 584 38.93 -15.92 16.79
N PRO A 585 39.02 -16.94 15.92
CA PRO A 585 37.84 -17.45 15.19
C PRO A 585 36.74 -17.99 16.10
N ARG A 586 37.11 -18.47 17.30
CA ARG A 586 36.15 -18.95 18.30
C ARG A 586 35.24 -17.83 18.79
N TYR A 587 35.79 -16.64 19.03
CA TYR A 587 35.00 -15.48 19.42
C TYR A 587 34.06 -15.03 18.30
N LEU A 588 34.50 -15.11 17.04
CA LEU A 588 33.64 -14.84 15.88
C LEU A 588 32.47 -15.82 15.80
N ALA A 589 32.68 -17.11 16.08
CA ALA A 589 31.61 -18.11 16.13
C ALA A 589 30.64 -17.89 17.29
N ILE A 590 31.11 -17.44 18.45
CA ILE A 590 30.24 -17.04 19.56
C ILE A 590 29.39 -15.83 19.16
N ILE A 591 29.98 -14.81 18.52
CA ILE A 591 29.25 -13.63 18.04
C ILE A 591 28.21 -14.04 16.99
N GLN A 592 28.57 -14.89 16.03
CA GLN A 592 27.62 -15.42 15.06
C GLN A 592 26.48 -16.18 15.75
N GLY A 593 26.78 -17.00 16.74
CA GLY A 593 25.80 -17.74 17.51
C GLY A 593 24.83 -16.83 18.26
N PHE A 594 25.33 -15.74 18.86
CA PHE A 594 24.49 -14.72 19.47
C PHE A 594 23.56 -14.04 18.44
N ILE A 595 24.09 -13.69 17.26
CA ILE A 595 23.30 -13.14 16.16
C ILE A 595 22.22 -14.14 15.72
N GLY A 596 22.57 -15.42 15.55
CA GLY A 596 21.65 -16.49 15.17
C GLY A 596 20.54 -16.69 16.20
N TRP A 597 20.88 -16.72 17.49
CA TRP A 597 19.91 -16.76 18.57
C TRP A 597 18.89 -15.62 18.51
N PHE A 598 19.39 -14.40 18.36
CA PHE A 598 18.56 -13.21 18.26
C PHE A 598 17.63 -13.26 17.04
N MET A 599 18.15 -13.66 15.88
CA MET A 599 17.38 -13.77 14.63
C MET A 599 16.32 -14.87 14.69
N LEU A 600 16.66 -16.05 15.22
CA LEU A 600 15.70 -17.16 15.39
C LEU A 600 14.59 -16.79 16.38
N THR A 601 14.91 -16.00 17.41
CA THR A 601 13.90 -15.51 18.36
C THR A 601 12.93 -14.55 17.69
N ILE A 602 13.41 -13.57 16.91
CA ILE A 602 12.53 -12.64 16.19
C ILE A 602 11.71 -13.37 15.13
N PHE A 603 12.32 -14.29 14.39
CA PHE A 603 11.62 -15.14 13.43
C PHE A 603 10.48 -15.92 14.11
N SER A 604 10.73 -16.54 15.26
CA SER A 604 9.72 -17.28 16.00
C SER A 604 8.58 -16.38 16.46
N VAL A 605 8.87 -15.18 16.97
CA VAL A 605 7.85 -14.21 17.38
C VAL A 605 7.02 -13.72 16.18
N SER A 606 7.67 -13.45 15.04
CA SER A 606 7.00 -13.06 13.79
C SER A 606 6.09 -14.17 13.27
N LEU A 607 6.57 -15.42 13.25
CA LEU A 607 5.78 -16.60 12.85
C LEU A 607 4.58 -16.81 13.79
N ILE A 608 4.78 -16.72 15.10
CA ILE A 608 3.70 -16.83 16.09
C ILE A 608 2.68 -15.71 15.88
N SER A 609 3.13 -14.47 15.62
CA SER A 609 2.23 -13.35 15.37
C SER A 609 1.40 -13.53 14.10
N GLN A 610 1.93 -14.21 13.07
CA GLN A 610 1.16 -14.54 11.86
C GLN A 610 0.23 -15.73 12.02
N LEU A 611 0.49 -16.62 12.98
CA LEU A 611 -0.37 -17.75 13.26
C LEU A 611 -1.53 -17.39 14.21
N LEU A 612 -1.34 -16.35 15.03
CA LEU A 612 -2.33 -15.89 16.01
C LEU A 612 -3.26 -14.78 15.47
N ASN A 613 -2.81 -14.05 14.45
CA ASN A 613 -3.63 -13.08 13.71
C ASN A 613 -4.16 -13.74 12.44
#